data_AF-A0A371GFE7-F1
#
_entry.id   AF-A0A371GFE7-F1
#
_cell.length_a   1.000
_cell.length_b   1.000
_cell.length_c   1.000
_cell.angle_alpha   90.00
_cell.angle_beta   90.00
_cell.angle_gamma   90.00
#
_symmetry.space_group_name_H-M   'P 1'
#
loop_
_entity.id
_entity.type
_entity.pdbx_description
1 polymer ?
#
loop_
_entity_poly.entity_id
_entity_poly.type
_entity_poly.pdbx_seq_one_letter_code
_entity_poly.pdbx_strand_id
1 'polypeptide(L)' 'MKESETIKEYLDKLLSIANKIRLLGNDFADSKIVEKILVTVPERYGASITSLENSKDLSKITLAEVLHALMT' A
#
# COMPACT_ATOMS: atom_id res chain seq x y z
N MET A 1 9.64 -0.37 2.24
CA MET A 1 9.89 1.06 2.53
C MET A 1 11.14 1.17 3.39
N LYS A 2 11.95 2.24 3.24
CA LYS A 2 13.10 2.46 4.14
C LYS A 2 12.63 3.12 5.45
N GLU A 3 13.37 2.94 6.53
CA GLU A 3 13.05 3.57 7.82
C GLU A 3 13.02 5.10 7.74
N SER A 4 13.90 5.70 6.95
CA SER A 4 13.98 7.16 6.75
C SER A 4 13.03 7.71 5.68
N GLU A 5 12.33 6.84 4.95
CA GLU A 5 11.42 7.26 3.88
C GLU A 5 10.07 7.66 4.48
N THR A 6 9.46 8.72 3.94
CA THR A 6 8.09 9.07 4.30
C THR A 6 7.11 8.16 3.57
N ILE A 7 5.91 7.97 4.15
CA ILE A 7 4.91 7.12 3.51
C ILE A 7 4.53 7.62 2.11
N LYS A 8 4.43 8.93 1.93
CA LYS A 8 4.11 9.56 0.65
C LYS A 8 5.16 9.25 -0.41
N GLU A 9 6.44 9.44 -0.11
CA GLU A 9 7.53 9.14 -1.05
C GLU A 9 7.55 7.66 -1.46
N TYR A 10 7.29 6.77 -0.50
CA TYR A 10 7.19 5.34 -0.75
C TYR A 10 6.02 5.01 -1.68
N LEU A 11 4.82 5.52 -1.39
CA LEU A 11 3.61 5.29 -2.18
C LEU A 11 3.74 5.86 -3.60
N ASP A 12 4.27 7.07 -3.75
CA ASP A 12 4.49 7.71 -5.06
C ASP A 12 5.41 6.84 -5.94
N LYS A 13 6.50 6.31 -5.38
CA LYS A 13 7.41 5.40 -6.08
C LYS A 13 6.72 4.10 -6.46
N LEU A 14 6.01 3.48 -5.53
CA LEU A 14 5.33 2.20 -5.75
C LEU A 14 4.27 2.31 -6.84
N LEU A 15 3.43 3.34 -6.77
CA LEU A 15 2.38 3.62 -7.77
C LEU A 15 2.98 3.97 -9.13
N SER A 16 4.08 4.73 -9.16
CA SER A 16 4.81 5.01 -10.41
C SER A 16 5.28 3.72 -11.09
N ILE A 17 5.82 2.76 -10.32
CA ILE A 17 6.24 1.46 -10.84
C ILE A 17 5.04 0.65 -11.34
N ALA A 18 3.98 0.55 -10.53
CA ALA A 18 2.75 -0.16 -10.90
C ALA A 18 2.16 0.37 -12.22
N ASN A 19 2.11 1.70 -12.36
CA ASN A 19 1.60 2.34 -13.57
C ASN A 19 2.49 2.06 -14.78
N LYS A 20 3.83 2.06 -14.63
CA LYS A 20 4.74 1.66 -15.71
C LYS A 20 4.52 0.21 -16.16
N ILE A 21 4.32 -0.72 -15.23
CA ILE A 21 4.03 -2.12 -15.54
C ILE A 21 2.73 -2.23 -16.36
N ARG A 22 1.67 -1.53 -15.94
CA ARG A 22 0.39 -1.47 -16.64
C ARG A 22 0.52 -0.87 -18.05
N LEU A 23 1.29 0.20 -18.19
CA LEU A 23 1.55 0.84 -19.49
C LEU A 23 2.30 -0.09 -20.46
N LEU A 24 3.10 -1.02 -19.95
CA LEU A 24 3.75 -2.06 -20.74
C LEU A 24 2.82 -3.23 -21.10
N GLY A 25 1.51 -3.10 -20.86
CA GLY A 25 0.49 -4.09 -21.21
C GLY A 25 0.41 -5.27 -20.23
N ASN A 26 1.08 -5.20 -19.09
CA ASN A 26 1.01 -6.25 -18.07
C ASN A 26 -0.14 -5.97 -17.11
N ASP A 27 -0.89 -7.01 -16.74
CA ASP A 27 -1.88 -6.89 -15.69
C ASP A 27 -1.19 -6.82 -14.32
N PHE A 28 -1.40 -5.69 -13.64
CA PHE A 28 -0.87 -5.45 -12.31
C PHE A 28 -2.02 -4.95 -11.43
N ALA A 29 -2.73 -5.90 -10.84
CA ALA A 29 -3.89 -5.64 -10.00
C ALA A 29 -3.54 -4.83 -8.74
N ASP A 30 -4.50 -4.03 -8.28
CA ASP A 30 -4.36 -3.25 -7.04
C ASP A 30 -4.14 -4.13 -5.80
N SER A 31 -4.64 -5.37 -5.80
CA SER A 31 -4.38 -6.34 -4.72
C SER A 31 -2.88 -6.61 -4.54
N LYS A 32 -2.10 -6.70 -5.63
CA LYS A 32 -0.64 -6.85 -5.56
C LYS A 32 0.03 -5.63 -4.94
N ILE A 33 -0.52 -4.44 -5.14
CA ILE A 33 -0.03 -3.19 -4.53
C ILE A 33 -0.32 -3.22 -3.03
N VAL A 34 -1.56 -3.57 -2.66
CA VAL A 34 -1.98 -3.69 -1.26
C VAL A 34 -1.09 -4.68 -0.50
N GLU A 35 -0.91 -5.89 -1.03
CA GLU A 35 -0.01 -6.91 -0.46
C GLU A 35 1.41 -6.36 -0.28
N LYS A 36 1.93 -5.65 -1.29
CA LYS A 36 3.27 -5.05 -1.21
C LYS A 36 3.37 -4.00 -0.10
N ILE A 37 2.35 -3.19 0.10
CA ILE A 37 2.31 -2.19 1.17
C ILE A 37 2.30 -2.88 2.53
N LEU A 38 1.38 -3.82 2.75
CA LEU A 38 1.22 -4.52 4.03
C LEU A 38 2.50 -5.26 4.45
N VAL A 39 3.25 -5.82 3.50
CA VAL A 39 4.49 -6.56 3.80
C VAL A 39 5.70 -5.65 4.00
N THR A 40 5.72 -4.44 3.43
CA THR A 40 6.96 -3.63 3.38
C THR A 40 6.88 -2.31 4.13
N VAL A 41 5.72 -1.96 4.68
CA VAL A 41 5.57 -0.80 5.56
C VAL A 41 6.25 -1.09 6.91
N PRO A 42 6.98 -0.13 7.51
CA PRO A 42 7.64 -0.34 8.79
C PRO A 42 6.66 -0.46 9.96
N GLU A 43 7.11 -1.07 11.05
CA GLU A 43 6.31 -1.33 12.26
C GLU A 43 5.72 -0.06 12.89
N ARG A 44 6.33 1.11 12.69
CA ARG A 44 5.78 2.38 13.17
C ARG A 44 4.37 2.70 12.64
N TYR A 45 3.98 2.10 11.52
CA TYR A 45 2.63 2.22 10.95
C TYR A 45 1.71 1.06 11.37
N GLY A 46 2.17 0.17 12.25
CA GLY A 46 1.47 -1.02 12.69
C GLY A 46 0.10 -0.71 13.29
N ALA A 47 -0.04 0.38 14.06
CA ALA A 47 -1.33 0.79 14.61
C ALA A 47 -2.37 1.11 13.51
N SER A 48 -1.98 1.80 12.45
CA SER A 48 -2.84 2.09 11.30
C SER A 48 -3.24 0.82 10.55
N ILE A 49 -2.29 -0.10 10.36
CA ILE A 49 -2.56 -1.40 9.75
C ILE A 49 -3.52 -2.22 10.61
N THR A 50 -3.22 -2.43 11.89
CA THR A 50 -4.11 -3.17 12.80
C THR A 50 -5.51 -2.56 12.88
N SER A 51 -5.63 -1.23 12.86
CA SER A 51 -6.93 -0.56 12.81
C SER A 51 -7.69 -0.88 11.52
N LEU A 52 -7.01 -0.87 10.37
CA LEU A 52 -7.59 -1.22 9.09
C LEU A 52 -8.05 -2.68 9.06
N GLU A 53 -7.20 -3.61 9.50
CA GLU A 53 -7.50 -5.06 9.57
C GLU A 53 -8.69 -5.37 10.50
N ASN A 54 -8.81 -4.66 11.62
CA ASN A 54 -9.95 -4.83 12.53
C ASN A 54 -11.25 -4.25 11.98
N SER A 55 -11.16 -3.26 11.09
CA SER A 55 -12.34 -2.59 10.53
C SER A 55 -12.95 -3.35 9.36
N LYS A 56 -12.16 -4.13 8.61
CA LYS A 56 -12.55 -4.77 7.35
C LYS A 56 -11.88 -6.11 7.14
N ASP A 57 -12.58 -7.01 6.47
CA ASP A 57 -12.02 -8.25 5.94
C ASP A 57 -10.84 -7.96 5.01
N LEU A 58 -9.68 -8.54 5.31
CA LEU A 58 -8.43 -8.40 4.53
C LEU A 58 -8.62 -8.67 3.04
N SER A 59 -9.50 -9.60 2.68
CA SER A 59 -9.78 -9.95 1.28
C SER A 59 -10.57 -8.88 0.52
N LYS A 60 -11.13 -7.90 1.23
CA LYS A 60 -11.98 -6.83 0.68
C LYS A 60 -11.35 -5.44 0.81
N ILE A 61 -10.18 -5.35 1.42
CA ILE A 61 -9.46 -4.08 1.56
C ILE A 61 -9.08 -3.56 0.17
N THR A 62 -9.51 -2.34 -0.12
CA THR A 62 -9.16 -1.64 -1.36
C THR A 62 -7.88 -0.84 -1.20
N LEU A 63 -7.20 -0.58 -2.31
CA LEU A 63 -6.00 0.26 -2.32
C LEU A 63 -6.27 1.66 -1.74
N ALA A 64 -7.41 2.27 -2.09
CA ALA A 64 -7.76 3.60 -1.58
C ALA A 64 -7.85 3.66 -0.04
N GLU A 65 -8.38 2.60 0.57
CA GLU A 65 -8.51 2.51 2.03
C GLU A 65 -7.15 2.35 2.71
N VAL A 66 -6.25 1.55 2.13
CA VAL A 66 -4.86 1.42 2.62
C VAL A 66 -4.14 2.76 2.55
N LEU A 67 -4.26 3.46 1.42
CA LEU A 67 -3.63 4.78 1.25
C LEU A 67 -4.16 5.77 2.29
N HIS A 68 -5.47 5.77 2.55
CA HIS A 68 -6.07 6.65 3.55
C HIS A 68 -5.59 6.32 4.97
N ALA A 69 -5.58 5.05 5.35
CA ALA A 69 -5.16 4.60 6.69
C ALA A 69 -3.71 4.95 7.00
N LEU A 70 -2.83 4.94 5.99
CA LEU A 70 -1.40 5.19 6.17
C LEU A 70 -1.01 6.68 6.07
N MET A 71 -1.89 7.52 5.53
CA MET A 71 -1.65 8.96 5.36
C MET A 71 -2.36 9.83 6.42
N THR A 72 -3.18 9.21 7.28
CA THR A 72 -3.87 9.84 8.42
C THR A 72 -3.02 9.72 9.68
#